data_AF-A0A9P1DAT9-F1
#
_entry.id   AF-A0A9P1DAT9-F1
#
_cell.length_a   1.000
_cell.length_b   1.000
_cell.length_c   1.000
_cell.angle_alpha   90.00
_cell.angle_beta   90.00
_cell.angle_gamma   90.00
#
_symmetry.space_group_name_H-M   'P 1'
#
loop_
_entity.id
_entity.type
_entity.pdbx_description
1 polymer ?
#
loop_
_entity_poly.entity_id
_entity_poly.type
_entity_poly.pdbx_seq_one_letter_code
_entity_poly.pdbx_strand_id
1 'polypeptide(L)'
;MLVILMIVEVWGVYLVMLLNGESVSVFQNATILRILRVLRLLRTARMAKILRTMPELMLLIKGIVVATRSVFFTLALLGIFIYVFSIIFIQLTRDTTLGDKYFTRFTESMLTLLLDAVLPDLSVFMREIIDEGAVVAIVMFVFILLGSVTMMNMLVGVLVEVIKTVSEIEREQMEVSFVKKIFSDMITKLNLDADGDNKISKDEFDTLLSKPEAAKALLNIGVDVVGLVDYRDVLFGKEGDVELSFAEFMEAILELRGTNNAKVKDIVDLRKFLSQETGAIYELVATVTAPDDDASSVSSFGHRAHSKRSASKINEEC
;
A
#
# COMPACT_ATOMS: atom_id res chain seq x y z
N MET A 1 2.05 -2.55 35.29
CA MET A 1 1.55 -1.23 35.74
C MET A 1 0.05 -1.05 35.55
N LEU A 2 -0.52 -1.40 34.38
CA LEU A 2 -1.96 -1.22 34.10
C LEU A 2 -2.90 -2.07 34.99
N VAL A 3 -2.53 -3.33 35.25
CA VAL A 3 -3.31 -4.22 36.13
C VAL A 3 -3.36 -3.69 37.57
N ILE A 4 -2.25 -3.15 38.06
CA ILE A 4 -2.16 -2.56 39.41
C ILE A 4 -3.06 -1.32 39.50
N LEU A 5 -3.07 -0.47 38.47
CA LEU A 5 -3.94 0.71 38.43
C LEU A 5 -5.44 0.31 38.36
N MET A 6 -5.77 -0.77 37.65
CA MET A 6 -7.14 -1.32 37.63
C MET A 6 -7.57 -1.89 38.98
N ILE A 7 -6.66 -2.57 39.68
CA ILE A 7 -6.88 -3.06 41.05
C ILE A 7 -7.11 -1.87 41.97
N VAL A 8 -6.25 -0.85 41.95
CA VAL A 8 -6.40 0.36 42.78
C VAL A 8 -7.71 1.09 42.49
N GLU A 9 -8.15 1.17 41.24
CA GLU A 9 -9.42 1.82 40.87
C GLU A 9 -10.64 1.00 41.34
N VAL A 10 -10.58 -0.33 41.31
CA VAL A 10 -11.68 -1.21 41.75
C VAL A 10 -11.73 -1.34 43.28
N TRP A 11 -10.58 -1.57 43.90
CA TRP A 11 -10.45 -1.69 45.36
C TRP A 11 -10.60 -0.33 46.05
N GLY A 12 -10.20 0.77 45.42
CA GLY A 12 -10.39 2.12 45.95
C GLY A 12 -11.87 2.50 46.06
N VAL A 13 -12.71 2.13 45.10
CA VAL A 13 -14.16 2.34 45.17
C VAL A 13 -14.79 1.47 46.27
N TYR A 14 -14.36 0.22 46.40
CA TYR A 14 -14.80 -0.67 47.47
C TYR A 14 -14.39 -0.15 48.87
N LEU A 15 -13.15 0.33 49.00
CA LEU A 15 -12.60 0.91 50.22
C LEU A 15 -13.34 2.21 50.61
N VAL A 16 -13.61 3.10 49.65
CA VAL A 16 -14.39 4.32 49.88
C VAL A 16 -15.83 3.98 50.30
N MET A 17 -16.45 2.93 49.76
CA MET A 17 -17.75 2.45 50.24
C MET A 17 -17.68 1.89 51.66
N LEU A 18 -16.62 1.17 52.01
CA LEU A 18 -16.41 0.59 53.34
C LEU A 18 -16.12 1.66 54.40
N LEU A 19 -15.32 2.68 54.06
CA LEU A 19 -14.95 3.77 54.96
C LEU A 19 -16.09 4.77 55.21
N ASN A 20 -17.07 4.84 54.32
CA ASN A 20 -18.29 5.65 54.51
C ASN A 20 -19.42 4.87 55.21
N GLY A 21 -19.08 3.76 55.89
CA GLY A 21 -20.01 2.96 56.68
C GLY A 21 -20.69 3.77 57.79
N GLU A 22 -22.02 3.67 57.82
CA GLU A 22 -22.96 4.01 58.90
C GLU A 22 -23.48 5.45 59.08
N SER A 23 -23.10 6.46 58.30
CA SER A 23 -23.80 7.77 58.42
C SER A 23 -23.75 8.65 57.17
N VAL A 24 -24.55 8.30 56.16
CA VAL A 24 -24.69 9.10 54.94
C VAL A 24 -26.17 9.31 54.63
N SER A 25 -26.60 10.56 54.78
CA SER A 25 -27.98 11.01 54.58
C SER A 25 -28.49 10.72 53.16
N VAL A 26 -29.80 10.49 53.04
CA VAL A 26 -30.51 10.13 51.79
C VAL A 26 -30.25 11.10 50.63
N PHE A 27 -29.86 12.35 50.89
CA PHE A 27 -29.49 13.35 49.88
C PHE A 27 -28.12 13.11 49.22
N GLN A 28 -27.16 12.51 49.95
CA GLN A 28 -25.86 12.11 49.38
C GLN A 28 -25.98 10.89 48.47
N ASN A 29 -27.02 10.06 48.61
CA ASN A 29 -27.24 8.90 47.75
C ASN A 29 -27.44 9.28 46.27
N ALA A 30 -28.10 10.40 45.96
CA ALA A 30 -28.26 10.82 44.56
C ALA A 30 -26.92 11.24 43.90
N THR A 31 -26.06 11.93 44.64
CA THR A 31 -24.72 12.34 44.17
C THR A 31 -23.77 11.14 44.10
N ILE A 32 -23.82 10.24 45.08
CA ILE A 32 -23.04 8.99 45.10
C ILE A 32 -23.48 8.07 43.96
N LEU A 33 -24.79 7.94 43.67
CA LEU A 33 -25.29 7.17 42.53
C LEU A 33 -24.90 7.79 41.18
N ARG A 34 -24.85 9.13 41.07
CA ARG A 34 -24.31 9.84 39.89
C ARG A 34 -22.82 9.57 39.71
N ILE A 35 -22.03 9.62 40.79
CA ILE A 35 -20.61 9.30 40.77
C ILE A 35 -20.39 7.83 40.40
N LEU A 36 -21.16 6.88 40.96
CA LEU A 36 -21.10 5.47 40.61
C LEU A 36 -21.47 5.21 39.14
N ARG A 37 -22.40 6.00 38.57
CA ARG A 37 -22.76 5.94 37.13
C ARG A 37 -21.62 6.45 36.24
N VAL A 38 -20.93 7.52 36.65
CA VAL A 38 -19.75 8.06 35.94
C VAL A 38 -18.53 7.13 36.08
N LEU A 39 -18.32 6.50 37.24
CA LEU A 39 -17.26 5.50 37.45
C LEU A 39 -17.47 4.25 36.57
N ARG A 40 -18.71 3.88 36.23
CA ARG A 40 -18.98 2.83 35.22
C ARG A 40 -18.53 3.24 33.82
N LEU A 41 -18.56 4.53 33.46
CA LEU A 41 -18.05 5.04 32.18
C LEU A 41 -16.51 5.07 32.12
N LEU A 42 -15.84 5.24 33.26
CA LEU A 42 -14.37 5.10 33.31
C LEU A 42 -13.91 3.68 32.93
N ARG A 43 -14.76 2.65 33.15
CA ARG A 43 -14.50 1.29 32.68
C ARG A 43 -14.53 1.18 31.15
N THR A 44 -15.44 1.86 30.46
CA THR A 44 -15.46 1.88 28.98
C THR A 44 -14.32 2.72 28.41
N ALA A 45 -13.92 3.80 29.08
CA ALA A 45 -12.72 4.58 28.73
C ALA A 45 -11.41 3.79 28.88
N ARG A 46 -11.35 2.81 29.79
CA ARG A 46 -10.21 1.88 29.91
C ARG A 46 -10.05 0.99 28.68
N MET A 47 -11.14 0.52 28.08
CA MET A 47 -11.09 -0.26 26.84
C MET A 47 -10.49 0.56 25.69
N ALA A 48 -10.80 1.85 25.58
CA ALA A 48 -10.16 2.74 24.61
C ALA A 48 -8.64 2.89 24.80
N LYS A 49 -8.13 2.72 26.03
CA LYS A 49 -6.69 2.74 26.33
C LYS A 49 -6.00 1.43 25.92
N ILE A 50 -6.69 0.30 26.00
CA ILE A 50 -6.21 -1.01 25.51
C ILE A 50 -6.13 -1.01 23.97
N LEU A 51 -7.08 -0.36 23.29
CA LEU A 51 -7.00 -0.16 21.83
C LEU A 51 -5.73 0.60 21.41
N ARG A 52 -5.21 1.51 22.25
CA ARG A 52 -3.95 2.24 21.97
C ARG A 52 -2.69 1.40 22.18
N THR A 53 -2.75 0.35 22.99
CA THR A 53 -1.58 -0.53 23.22
C THR A 53 -1.30 -1.47 22.06
N MET A 54 -2.25 -1.62 21.12
CA MET A 54 -2.07 -2.39 19.90
C MET A 54 -1.93 -1.43 18.70
N PRO A 55 -0.73 -1.34 18.09
CA PRO A 55 -0.49 -0.41 16.97
C PRO A 55 -1.41 -0.71 15.77
N GLU A 56 -1.81 -1.96 15.57
CA GLU A 56 -2.73 -2.41 14.50
C GLU A 56 -4.15 -1.82 14.66
N LEU A 57 -4.72 -1.85 15.87
CA LEU A 57 -6.04 -1.26 16.15
C LEU A 57 -6.01 0.27 16.04
N MET A 58 -4.90 0.89 16.44
CA MET A 58 -4.70 2.34 16.29
C MET A 58 -4.62 2.77 14.83
N LEU A 59 -4.03 1.93 13.96
CA LEU A 59 -3.99 2.16 12.51
C LEU A 59 -5.40 2.15 11.93
N LEU A 60 -6.21 1.16 12.28
CA LEU A 60 -7.60 1.06 11.84
C LEU A 60 -8.43 2.26 12.31
N ILE A 61 -8.32 2.64 13.59
CA ILE A 61 -9.05 3.78 14.14
C ILE A 61 -8.65 5.09 13.44
N LYS A 62 -7.34 5.31 13.22
CA LYS A 62 -6.89 6.48 12.45
C LYS A 62 -7.43 6.47 11.02
N GLY A 63 -7.45 5.31 10.37
CA GLY A 63 -8.05 5.12 9.05
C GLY A 63 -9.53 5.48 9.03
N ILE A 64 -10.30 5.00 10.01
CA ILE A 64 -11.73 5.33 10.17
C ILE A 64 -11.93 6.83 10.41
N VAL A 65 -11.11 7.46 11.26
CA VAL A 65 -11.22 8.90 11.54
C VAL A 65 -10.99 9.73 10.27
N VAL A 66 -10.01 9.37 9.45
CA VAL A 66 -9.77 10.03 8.16
C VAL A 66 -10.93 9.78 7.19
N ALA A 67 -11.43 8.53 7.12
CA ALA A 67 -12.54 8.16 6.27
C ALA A 67 -13.89 8.77 6.70
N THR A 68 -14.05 9.13 7.98
CA THR A 68 -15.31 9.65 8.56
C THR A 68 -15.84 10.84 7.77
N ARG A 69 -14.96 11.72 7.27
CA ARG A 69 -15.38 12.86 6.44
C ARG A 69 -16.08 12.40 5.17
N SER A 70 -15.50 11.44 4.45
CA SER A 70 -16.09 10.90 3.22
C SER A 70 -17.38 10.14 3.52
N VAL A 71 -17.37 9.28 4.54
CA VAL A 71 -18.54 8.49 4.96
C VAL A 71 -19.72 9.39 5.38
N PHE A 72 -19.46 10.51 6.02
CA PHE A 72 -20.50 11.48 6.35
C PHE A 72 -21.20 12.02 5.10
N PHE A 73 -20.43 12.39 4.07
CA PHE A 73 -21.00 12.87 2.82
C PHE A 73 -21.77 11.77 2.07
N THR A 74 -21.30 10.52 2.10
CA THR A 74 -22.02 9.40 1.46
C THR A 74 -23.33 9.09 2.20
N LEU A 75 -23.35 9.10 3.54
CA LEU A 75 -24.57 8.95 4.33
C LEU A 75 -25.55 10.11 4.13
N ALA A 76 -25.05 11.35 4.03
CA ALA A 76 -25.88 12.51 3.73
C ALA A 76 -26.53 12.40 2.34
N LEU A 77 -25.75 11.98 1.35
CA LEU A 77 -26.25 11.75 -0.01
C LEU A 77 -27.30 10.62 -0.03
N LEU A 78 -27.05 9.51 0.68
CA LEU A 78 -28.00 8.42 0.84
C LEU A 78 -29.30 8.90 1.51
N GLY A 79 -29.20 9.74 2.54
CA GLY A 79 -30.36 10.33 3.22
C GLY A 79 -31.20 11.20 2.30
N ILE A 80 -30.57 12.03 1.46
CA ILE A 80 -31.25 12.83 0.43
C ILE A 80 -31.93 11.93 -0.61
N PHE A 81 -31.24 10.86 -1.04
CA PHE A 81 -31.81 9.89 -1.97
C PHE A 81 -33.07 9.23 -1.39
N ILE A 82 -32.98 8.69 -0.16
CA ILE A 82 -34.13 8.09 0.53
C ILE A 82 -35.24 9.13 0.73
N TYR A 83 -34.91 10.38 1.05
CA TYR A 83 -35.87 11.47 1.17
C TYR A 83 -36.67 11.68 -0.11
N VAL A 84 -36.00 11.85 -1.26
CA VAL A 84 -36.66 12.07 -2.55
C VAL A 84 -37.55 10.89 -2.90
N PHE A 85 -37.05 9.66 -2.78
CA PHE A 85 -37.81 8.46 -3.10
C PHE A 85 -38.98 8.25 -2.14
N SER A 86 -38.85 8.58 -0.85
CA SER A 86 -39.95 8.47 0.11
C SER A 86 -41.15 9.32 -0.31
N ILE A 87 -40.90 10.55 -0.78
CA ILE A 87 -41.97 11.44 -1.27
C ILE A 87 -42.60 10.87 -2.55
N ILE A 88 -41.78 10.38 -3.48
CA ILE A 88 -42.27 9.76 -4.72
C ILE A 88 -43.16 8.56 -4.41
N PHE A 89 -42.73 7.66 -3.53
CA PHE A 89 -43.52 6.48 -3.17
C PHE A 89 -44.82 6.84 -2.46
N ILE A 90 -44.83 7.81 -1.54
CA ILE A 90 -46.06 8.30 -0.90
C ILE A 90 -47.03 8.84 -1.95
N GLN A 91 -46.54 9.59 -2.95
CA GLN A 91 -47.39 10.17 -4.00
C GLN A 91 -47.94 9.10 -4.96
N LEU A 92 -47.10 8.14 -5.37
CA LEU A 92 -47.48 7.10 -6.33
C LEU A 92 -48.37 6.01 -5.73
N THR A 93 -48.24 5.75 -4.43
CA THR A 93 -49.01 4.70 -3.73
C THR A 93 -50.25 5.23 -3.02
N ARG A 94 -50.57 6.51 -3.22
CA ARG A 94 -51.80 7.11 -2.71
C ARG A 94 -53.01 6.33 -3.22
N ASP A 95 -53.93 5.99 -2.32
CA ASP A 95 -55.15 5.20 -2.59
C ASP A 95 -54.91 3.73 -2.97
N THR A 96 -53.72 3.18 -2.68
CA THR A 96 -53.41 1.75 -2.83
C THR A 96 -53.24 1.07 -1.46
N THR A 97 -53.55 -0.23 -1.39
CA THR A 97 -53.37 -1.05 -0.17
C THR A 97 -51.90 -1.14 0.29
N LEU A 98 -50.94 -0.94 -0.62
CA LEU A 98 -49.51 -0.88 -0.33
C LEU A 98 -49.12 0.43 0.36
N GLY A 99 -49.68 1.56 -0.09
CA GLY A 99 -49.46 2.88 0.49
C GLY A 99 -49.92 2.94 1.94
N ASP A 100 -51.08 2.37 2.24
CA ASP A 100 -51.64 2.36 3.60
C ASP A 100 -50.79 1.53 4.57
N LYS A 101 -50.15 0.46 4.10
CA LYS A 101 -49.35 -0.45 4.92
C LYS A 101 -47.92 0.05 5.19
N TYR A 102 -47.28 0.64 4.19
CA TYR A 102 -45.84 0.94 4.23
C TYR A 102 -45.51 2.43 4.09
N PHE A 103 -46.39 3.22 3.47
CA PHE A 103 -46.13 4.61 3.09
C PHE A 103 -47.15 5.60 3.66
N THR A 104 -47.62 5.35 4.89
CA THR A 104 -48.68 6.16 5.53
C THR A 104 -48.19 7.53 5.98
N ARG A 105 -46.98 7.60 6.56
CA ARG A 105 -46.34 8.83 7.05
C ARG A 105 -44.96 8.96 6.44
N PHE A 106 -44.51 10.21 6.29
CA PHE A 106 -43.18 10.51 5.78
C PHE A 106 -42.05 9.80 6.55
N THR A 107 -42.08 9.84 7.89
CA THR A 107 -41.06 9.16 8.71
C THR A 107 -41.10 7.64 8.57
N GLU A 108 -42.30 7.04 8.54
CA GLU A 108 -42.47 5.59 8.36
C GLU A 108 -42.04 5.13 6.96
N SER A 109 -42.25 5.98 5.95
CA SER A 109 -41.83 5.74 4.57
C SER A 109 -40.30 5.76 4.45
N MET A 110 -39.66 6.74 5.09
CA MET A 110 -38.19 6.80 5.15
C MET A 110 -37.61 5.61 5.93
N LEU A 111 -38.22 5.24 7.06
CA LEU A 111 -37.78 4.10 7.86
C LEU A 111 -37.95 2.78 7.10
N THR A 112 -39.07 2.60 6.41
CA THR A 112 -39.36 1.43 5.58
C THR A 112 -38.39 1.34 4.39
N LEU A 113 -38.13 2.44 3.69
CA LEU A 113 -37.11 2.42 2.61
C LEU A 113 -35.71 2.13 3.13
N LEU A 114 -35.36 2.63 4.31
CA LEU A 114 -34.06 2.36 4.90
C LEU A 114 -33.94 0.91 5.40
N LEU A 115 -34.93 0.41 6.13
CA LEU A 115 -34.89 -0.91 6.73
C LEU A 115 -35.26 -2.01 5.73
N ASP A 116 -36.35 -1.87 4.98
CA ASP A 116 -36.83 -2.94 4.10
C ASP A 116 -36.13 -2.92 2.73
N ALA A 117 -35.57 -1.79 2.26
CA ALA A 117 -34.86 -1.72 0.97
C ALA A 117 -33.33 -1.72 1.08
N VAL A 118 -32.74 -1.03 2.07
CA VAL A 118 -31.27 -0.97 2.22
C VAL A 118 -30.75 -2.07 3.15
N LEU A 119 -31.45 -2.37 4.24
CA LEU A 119 -31.04 -3.34 5.27
C LEU A 119 -32.12 -4.40 5.56
N PRO A 120 -32.62 -5.14 4.53
CA PRO A 120 -33.82 -5.97 4.64
C PRO A 120 -33.73 -7.00 5.77
N ASP A 121 -32.55 -7.57 6.00
CA ASP A 121 -32.30 -8.59 7.01
C ASP A 121 -32.51 -8.08 8.46
N LEU A 122 -32.41 -6.76 8.68
CA LEU A 122 -32.50 -6.15 10.00
C LEU A 122 -33.86 -5.50 10.27
N SER A 123 -34.74 -5.46 9.26
CA SER A 123 -36.04 -4.78 9.32
C SER A 123 -36.95 -5.32 10.42
N VAL A 124 -37.14 -6.64 10.47
CA VAL A 124 -38.00 -7.34 11.44
C VAL A 124 -37.50 -7.09 12.87
N PHE A 125 -36.21 -7.30 13.09
CA PHE A 125 -35.56 -7.10 14.38
C PHE A 125 -35.67 -5.64 14.87
N MET A 126 -35.48 -4.67 13.98
CA MET A 126 -35.59 -3.26 14.35
C MET A 126 -37.02 -2.84 14.68
N ARG A 127 -38.03 -3.38 13.99
CA ARG A 127 -39.44 -3.11 14.29
C ARG A 127 -39.82 -3.63 15.69
N GLU A 128 -39.36 -4.84 16.07
CA GLU A 128 -39.57 -5.37 17.42
C GLU A 128 -38.95 -4.49 18.52
N ILE A 129 -37.75 -3.94 18.28
CA ILE A 129 -37.08 -3.05 19.24
C ILE A 129 -37.79 -1.70 19.37
N ILE A 130 -38.34 -1.18 18.27
CA ILE A 130 -39.09 0.08 18.27
C ILE A 130 -40.30 0.00 19.21
N ASP A 131 -40.96 -1.15 19.26
CA ASP A 131 -42.13 -1.38 20.12
C ASP A 131 -41.78 -1.40 21.63
N GLU A 132 -40.57 -1.84 21.99
CA GLU A 132 -40.08 -1.87 23.39
C GLU A 132 -39.69 -0.47 23.91
N GLY A 133 -39.18 0.39 23.04
CA GLY A 133 -38.93 1.79 23.40
C GLY A 133 -37.96 2.54 22.49
N ALA A 134 -38.29 3.81 22.24
CA ALA A 134 -37.55 4.69 21.33
C ALA A 134 -36.06 4.84 21.67
N VAL A 135 -35.68 4.88 22.96
CA VAL A 135 -34.27 5.03 23.36
C VAL A 135 -33.47 3.78 22.99
N VAL A 136 -34.04 2.59 23.19
CA VAL A 136 -33.40 1.31 22.84
C VAL A 136 -33.28 1.22 21.31
N ALA A 137 -34.35 1.59 20.59
CA ALA A 137 -34.35 1.65 19.14
C ALA A 137 -33.28 2.58 18.58
N ILE A 138 -33.12 3.79 19.13
CA ILE A 138 -32.09 4.74 18.68
C ILE A 138 -30.69 4.17 18.92
N VAL A 139 -30.42 3.60 20.10
CA VAL A 139 -29.10 3.02 20.41
C VAL A 139 -28.80 1.83 19.48
N MET A 140 -29.78 0.96 19.26
CA MET A 140 -29.66 -0.19 18.38
C MET A 140 -29.50 0.21 16.91
N PHE A 141 -30.23 1.23 16.47
CA PHE A 141 -30.11 1.78 15.13
C PHE A 141 -28.71 2.36 14.88
N VAL A 142 -28.16 3.11 15.85
CA VAL A 142 -26.78 3.62 15.76
C VAL A 142 -25.77 2.46 15.73
N PHE A 143 -25.98 1.42 16.54
CA PHE A 143 -25.12 0.23 16.51
C PHE A 143 -25.14 -0.47 15.15
N ILE A 144 -26.33 -0.68 14.57
CA ILE A 144 -26.49 -1.30 13.26
C ILE A 144 -25.85 -0.45 12.18
N LEU A 145 -26.12 0.87 12.17
CA LEU A 145 -25.57 1.77 11.17
C LEU A 145 -24.05 1.79 11.26
N LEU A 146 -23.47 1.93 12.45
CA LEU A 146 -22.03 1.86 12.63
C LEU A 146 -21.48 0.48 12.25
N GLY A 147 -22.14 -0.62 12.65
CA GLY A 147 -21.69 -1.98 12.35
C GLY A 147 -21.71 -2.30 10.86
N SER A 148 -22.86 -2.15 10.20
CA SER A 148 -23.04 -2.49 8.79
C SER A 148 -22.20 -1.60 7.90
N VAL A 149 -22.22 -0.28 8.12
CA VAL A 149 -21.48 0.68 7.30
C VAL A 149 -19.98 0.58 7.56
N THR A 150 -19.52 0.47 8.81
CA THR A 150 -18.07 0.40 9.10
C THR A 150 -17.47 -0.93 8.66
N MET A 151 -18.17 -2.06 8.88
CA MET A 151 -17.66 -3.37 8.45
C MET A 151 -17.61 -3.48 6.92
N MET A 152 -18.69 -3.11 6.22
CA MET A 152 -18.70 -3.10 4.74
C MET A 152 -17.62 -2.17 4.19
N ASN A 153 -17.55 -0.92 4.69
CA ASN A 153 -16.61 0.06 4.16
C ASN A 153 -15.14 -0.31 4.46
N MET A 154 -14.85 -0.99 5.58
CA MET A 154 -13.51 -1.51 5.85
C MET A 154 -13.15 -2.66 4.91
N LEU A 155 -14.05 -3.62 4.67
CA LEU A 155 -13.81 -4.74 3.75
C LEU A 155 -13.62 -4.25 2.32
N VAL A 156 -14.49 -3.37 1.84
CA VAL A 156 -14.36 -2.74 0.52
C VAL A 156 -13.05 -1.92 0.45
N GLY A 157 -12.69 -1.22 1.52
CA GLY A 157 -11.41 -0.49 1.59
C GLY A 157 -10.19 -1.38 1.37
N VAL A 158 -10.11 -2.50 2.08
CA VAL A 158 -9.01 -3.48 1.93
C VAL A 158 -9.00 -4.09 0.53
N LEU A 159 -10.17 -4.45 -0.02
CA LEU A 159 -10.24 -4.99 -1.39
C LEU A 159 -9.79 -3.96 -2.43
N VAL A 160 -10.19 -2.70 -2.30
CA VAL A 160 -9.78 -1.62 -3.21
C VAL A 160 -8.28 -1.36 -3.10
N GLU A 161 -7.69 -1.42 -1.90
CA GLU A 161 -6.25 -1.29 -1.71
C GLU A 161 -5.46 -2.42 -2.40
N VAL A 162 -5.92 -3.67 -2.25
CA VAL A 162 -5.32 -4.83 -2.92
C VAL A 162 -5.46 -4.70 -4.44
N ILE A 163 -6.66 -4.35 -4.93
CA ILE A 163 -6.91 -4.17 -6.37
C ILE A 163 -6.04 -3.05 -6.94
N LYS A 164 -5.87 -1.94 -6.20
CA LYS A 164 -5.01 -0.85 -6.62
C LYS A 164 -3.55 -1.29 -6.73
N THR A 165 -3.04 -2.00 -5.72
CA THR A 165 -1.67 -2.53 -5.73
C THR A 165 -1.45 -3.51 -6.89
N VAL A 166 -2.40 -4.43 -7.11
CA VAL A 166 -2.34 -5.36 -8.25
C VAL A 166 -2.40 -4.60 -9.58
N SER A 167 -3.29 -3.62 -9.70
CA SER A 167 -3.42 -2.80 -10.91
C SER A 167 -2.16 -1.99 -11.21
N GLU A 168 -1.44 -1.49 -10.21
CA GLU A 168 -0.17 -0.80 -10.39
C GLU A 168 0.93 -1.75 -10.89
N ILE A 169 1.02 -2.95 -10.31
CA ILE A 169 1.97 -4.00 -10.74
C ILE A 169 1.67 -4.46 -12.17
N GLU A 170 0.40 -4.75 -12.48
CA GLU A 170 -0.02 -5.19 -13.82
C GLU A 170 0.22 -4.11 -14.87
N ARG A 171 -0.06 -2.84 -14.53
CA ARG A 171 0.21 -1.71 -15.42
C ARG A 171 1.71 -1.61 -15.71
N GLU A 172 2.56 -1.70 -14.70
CA GLU A 172 4.01 -1.65 -14.88
C GLU A 172 4.50 -2.81 -15.77
N GLN A 173 4.01 -4.03 -15.54
CA GLN A 173 4.34 -5.19 -16.37
C GLN A 173 3.86 -5.03 -17.82
N MET A 174 2.69 -4.43 -18.03
CA MET A 174 2.16 -4.14 -19.36
C MET A 174 3.04 -3.14 -20.11
N GLU A 175 3.46 -2.06 -19.45
CA GLU A 175 4.36 -1.05 -20.03
C GLU A 175 5.72 -1.67 -20.42
N VAL A 176 6.29 -2.54 -19.58
CA VAL A 176 7.52 -3.29 -19.92
C VAL A 176 7.31 -4.23 -21.11
N SER A 177 6.20 -4.97 -21.12
CA SER A 177 5.88 -5.93 -22.19
C SER A 177 5.63 -5.21 -23.53
N PHE A 178 5.04 -4.02 -23.49
CA PHE A 178 4.85 -3.18 -24.68
C PHE A 178 6.17 -2.72 -25.28
N VAL A 179 7.12 -2.26 -24.45
CA VAL A 179 8.46 -1.89 -24.94
C VAL A 179 9.21 -3.10 -25.49
N LYS A 180 9.20 -4.25 -24.79
CA LYS A 180 9.77 -5.50 -25.30
C LYS A 180 9.21 -5.85 -26.69
N LYS A 181 7.90 -5.71 -26.88
CA LYS A 181 7.25 -5.96 -28.16
C LYS A 181 7.69 -4.97 -29.25
N ILE A 182 7.75 -3.67 -28.95
CA ILE A 182 8.22 -2.65 -29.90
C ILE A 182 9.65 -2.97 -30.37
N PHE A 183 10.53 -3.30 -29.42
CA PHE A 183 11.92 -3.62 -29.72
C PHE A 183 12.04 -4.91 -30.54
N SER A 184 11.30 -5.96 -30.18
CA SER A 184 11.24 -7.20 -30.96
C SER A 184 10.72 -6.95 -32.39
N ASP A 185 9.64 -6.17 -32.54
CA ASP A 185 9.09 -5.80 -33.84
C ASP A 185 10.08 -4.97 -34.68
N MET A 186 10.87 -4.08 -34.06
CA MET A 186 11.89 -3.29 -34.75
C MET A 186 13.07 -4.13 -35.21
N ILE A 187 13.55 -5.06 -34.37
CA ILE A 187 14.64 -5.98 -34.74
C ILE A 187 14.24 -6.79 -35.97
N THR A 188 13.03 -7.35 -35.99
CA THR A 188 12.52 -8.11 -37.15
C THR A 188 12.29 -7.21 -38.38
N LYS A 189 11.72 -6.01 -38.24
CA LYS A 189 11.43 -5.12 -39.38
C LYS A 189 12.69 -4.56 -40.04
N LEU A 190 13.73 -4.31 -39.25
CA LEU A 190 14.98 -3.72 -39.72
C LEU A 190 15.99 -4.77 -40.16
N ASN A 191 15.69 -6.07 -40.00
CA ASN A 191 16.63 -7.19 -40.21
C ASN A 191 17.97 -6.93 -39.51
N LEU A 192 17.91 -6.46 -38.25
CA LEU A 192 19.11 -6.17 -37.48
C LEU A 192 19.86 -7.45 -37.12
N ASP A 193 19.14 -8.55 -36.92
CA ASP A 193 19.67 -9.90 -36.69
C ASP A 193 19.91 -10.61 -38.05
N ALA A 194 20.90 -10.12 -38.81
CA ALA A 194 21.21 -10.65 -40.14
C ALA A 194 22.03 -11.96 -40.10
N ASP A 195 22.74 -12.19 -39.00
CA ASP A 195 23.52 -13.39 -38.71
C ASP A 195 22.73 -14.47 -37.96
N GLY A 196 21.56 -14.11 -37.40
CA GLY A 196 20.62 -15.04 -36.78
C GLY A 196 21.05 -15.49 -35.37
N ASP A 197 21.92 -14.71 -34.73
CA ASP A 197 22.52 -15.06 -33.44
C ASP A 197 21.63 -14.67 -32.24
N ASN A 198 20.52 -13.95 -32.50
CA ASN A 198 19.58 -13.38 -31.51
C ASN A 198 20.25 -12.47 -30.46
N LYS A 199 21.40 -11.90 -30.79
CA LYS A 199 22.07 -10.90 -29.97
C LYS A 199 21.96 -9.53 -30.62
N ILE A 200 22.41 -8.54 -29.86
CA ILE A 200 22.42 -7.15 -30.25
C ILE A 200 23.88 -6.69 -30.20
N SER A 201 24.37 -6.22 -31.34
CA SER A 201 25.69 -5.60 -31.45
C SER A 201 25.64 -4.10 -31.12
N LYS A 202 26.81 -3.48 -30.93
CA LYS A 202 26.93 -2.04 -30.65
C LYS A 202 26.35 -1.17 -31.77
N ASP A 203 26.55 -1.58 -33.02
CA ASP A 203 26.07 -0.84 -34.19
C ASP A 203 24.55 -0.99 -34.38
N GLU A 204 24.00 -2.16 -34.06
CA GLU A 204 22.56 -2.40 -34.04
C GLU A 204 21.87 -1.60 -32.95
N PHE A 205 22.48 -1.53 -31.77
CA PHE A 205 22.00 -0.69 -30.67
C PHE A 205 21.90 0.78 -31.08
N ASP A 206 22.95 1.34 -31.68
CA ASP A 206 22.97 2.72 -32.15
C ASP A 206 21.91 2.93 -33.26
N THR A 207 21.74 1.96 -34.16
CA THR A 207 20.73 2.00 -35.22
C THR A 207 19.31 1.96 -34.67
N LEU A 208 19.08 1.16 -33.63
CA LEU A 208 17.79 0.98 -32.99
C LEU A 208 17.40 2.23 -32.19
N LEU A 209 18.32 2.80 -31.40
CA LEU A 209 18.08 4.04 -30.65
C LEU A 209 17.99 5.28 -31.54
N SER A 210 18.58 5.25 -32.74
CA SER A 210 18.40 6.30 -33.75
C SER A 210 16.95 6.38 -34.28
N LYS A 211 16.12 5.36 -34.04
CA LYS A 211 14.71 5.40 -34.44
C LYS A 211 13.88 6.17 -33.41
N PRO A 212 13.07 7.16 -33.87
CA PRO A 212 12.25 7.96 -32.97
C PRO A 212 11.17 7.14 -32.26
N GLU A 213 10.75 6.00 -32.83
CA GLU A 213 9.80 5.08 -32.19
C GLU A 213 10.40 4.40 -30.96
N ALA A 214 11.66 3.92 -31.06
CA ALA A 214 12.39 3.32 -29.95
C ALA A 214 12.64 4.32 -28.82
N ALA A 215 13.17 5.50 -29.15
CA ALA A 215 13.46 6.54 -28.17
C ALA A 215 12.19 7.02 -27.43
N LYS A 216 11.06 7.16 -28.13
CA LYS A 216 9.77 7.49 -27.50
C LYS A 216 9.27 6.36 -26.60
N ALA A 217 9.42 5.10 -27.01
CA ALA A 217 9.02 3.96 -26.19
C ALA A 217 9.81 3.91 -24.87
N LEU A 218 11.11 4.18 -24.91
CA LEU A 218 11.97 4.26 -23.72
C LEU A 218 11.64 5.46 -22.82
N LEU A 219 11.38 6.62 -23.40
CA LEU A 219 11.01 7.81 -22.62
C LEU A 219 9.67 7.62 -21.89
N ASN A 220 8.70 6.93 -22.50
CA ASN A 220 7.40 6.65 -21.88
C ASN A 220 7.51 5.75 -20.66
N ILE A 221 8.50 4.85 -20.61
CA ILE A 221 8.75 4.01 -19.44
C ILE A 221 9.68 4.68 -18.42
N GLY A 222 10.12 5.92 -18.67
CA GLY A 222 11.00 6.67 -17.77
C GLY A 222 12.46 6.25 -17.83
N VAL A 223 12.92 5.64 -18.93
CA VAL A 223 14.35 5.42 -19.18
C VAL A 223 14.95 6.71 -19.75
N ASP A 224 16.07 7.15 -19.16
CA ASP A 224 16.84 8.27 -19.69
C ASP A 224 17.63 7.82 -20.93
N VAL A 225 17.12 8.18 -22.11
CA VAL A 225 17.75 7.83 -23.39
C VAL A 225 19.14 8.45 -23.53
N VAL A 226 19.38 9.63 -22.95
CA VAL A 226 20.68 10.29 -23.03
C VAL A 226 21.71 9.54 -22.18
N GLY A 227 21.37 9.26 -20.92
CA GLY A 227 22.20 8.43 -20.04
C GLY A 227 22.43 7.02 -20.57
N LEU A 228 21.44 6.43 -21.24
CA LEU A 228 21.57 5.12 -21.90
C LEU A 228 22.62 5.12 -23.02
N VAL A 229 22.73 6.21 -23.80
CA VAL A 229 23.77 6.36 -24.83
C VAL A 229 25.16 6.50 -24.19
N ASP A 230 25.28 7.23 -23.08
CA ASP A 230 26.54 7.32 -22.33
C ASP A 230 26.95 5.96 -21.74
N TYR A 231 25.97 5.11 -21.40
CA TYR A 231 26.19 3.77 -20.89
C TYR A 231 26.55 2.74 -21.98
N ARG A 232 26.49 3.12 -23.26
CA ARG A 232 26.81 2.26 -24.41
C ARG A 232 28.17 1.59 -24.28
N ASP A 233 29.22 2.36 -23.96
CA ASP A 233 30.58 1.84 -23.89
C ASP A 233 30.82 0.95 -22.66
N VAL A 234 29.92 1.03 -21.66
CA VAL A 234 29.92 0.14 -20.49
C VAL A 234 29.24 -1.19 -20.83
N LEU A 235 28.12 -1.16 -21.58
CA LEU A 235 27.37 -2.35 -21.98
C LEU A 235 28.13 -3.24 -22.97
N PHE A 236 28.66 -2.63 -24.04
CA PHE A 236 29.30 -3.37 -25.15
C PHE A 236 30.84 -3.39 -25.07
N GLY A 237 31.41 -2.74 -24.06
CA GLY A 237 32.85 -2.55 -23.92
C GLY A 237 33.42 -1.51 -24.91
N LYS A 238 34.67 -1.10 -24.69
CA LYS A 238 35.35 -0.06 -25.49
C LYS A 238 35.61 -0.49 -26.93
N GLU A 239 35.88 -1.78 -27.16
CA GLU A 239 36.19 -2.34 -28.48
C GLU A 239 34.95 -2.92 -29.20
N GLY A 240 33.81 -3.06 -28.52
CA GLY A 240 32.58 -3.60 -29.12
C GLY A 240 32.52 -5.12 -29.21
N ASP A 241 33.44 -5.83 -28.55
CA ASP A 241 33.55 -7.29 -28.58
C ASP A 241 32.45 -8.04 -27.79
N VAL A 242 31.61 -7.31 -27.04
CA VAL A 242 30.54 -7.92 -26.22
C VAL A 242 29.22 -7.74 -26.94
N GLU A 243 28.56 -8.83 -27.28
CA GLU A 243 27.18 -8.84 -27.80
C GLU A 243 26.23 -9.27 -26.68
N LEU A 244 25.05 -8.64 -26.61
CA LEU A 244 24.06 -8.92 -25.58
C LEU A 244 22.87 -9.66 -26.18
N SER A 245 22.39 -10.72 -25.53
CA SER A 245 21.11 -11.33 -25.91
C SER A 245 19.96 -10.33 -25.72
N PHE A 246 18.85 -10.53 -26.44
CA PHE A 246 17.68 -9.67 -26.28
C PHE A 246 17.19 -9.56 -24.82
N ALA A 247 17.31 -10.64 -24.04
CA ALA A 247 16.92 -10.66 -22.63
C ALA A 247 17.82 -9.77 -21.77
N GLU A 248 19.15 -9.92 -21.90
CA GLU A 248 20.15 -9.13 -21.17
C GLU A 248 20.09 -7.64 -21.57
N PHE A 249 19.88 -7.39 -22.86
CA PHE A 249 19.70 -6.05 -23.40
C PHE A 249 18.48 -5.35 -22.79
N MET A 250 17.34 -6.03 -22.76
CA MET A 250 16.12 -5.50 -22.15
C MET A 250 16.26 -5.32 -20.64
N GLU A 251 17.01 -6.19 -19.95
CA GLU A 251 17.31 -6.05 -18.53
C GLU A 251 18.16 -4.80 -18.27
N ALA A 252 19.25 -4.61 -19.00
CA ALA A 252 20.12 -3.44 -18.91
C ALA A 252 19.37 -2.10 -19.13
N ILE A 253 18.46 -2.07 -20.11
CA ILE A 253 17.61 -0.89 -20.36
C ILE A 253 16.67 -0.61 -19.18
N LEU A 254 16.06 -1.65 -18.62
CA LEU A 254 15.11 -1.51 -17.51
C LEU A 254 15.82 -1.15 -16.20
N GLU A 255 17.08 -1.53 -16.01
CA GLU A 255 17.89 -1.10 -14.87
C GLU A 255 18.14 0.41 -14.86
N LEU A 256 18.28 1.02 -16.05
CA LEU A 256 18.45 2.46 -16.25
C LEU A 256 17.13 3.25 -16.20
N ARG A 257 16.01 2.61 -15.86
CA ARG A 257 14.73 3.28 -15.64
C ARG A 257 14.84 4.20 -14.41
N GLY A 258 14.47 5.47 -14.54
CA GLY A 258 14.54 6.44 -13.44
C GLY A 258 13.63 6.11 -12.25
N THR A 259 12.64 5.23 -12.43
CA THR A 259 11.80 4.70 -11.33
C THR A 259 12.41 3.52 -10.61
N ASN A 260 13.55 2.99 -11.08
CA ASN A 260 14.28 1.92 -10.40
C ASN A 260 14.95 2.49 -9.15
N ASN A 261 14.26 2.38 -8.01
CA ASN A 261 14.78 2.88 -6.74
C ASN A 261 15.92 1.98 -6.26
N ALA A 262 17.09 2.59 -6.01
CA ALA A 262 18.24 1.89 -5.45
C ALA A 262 17.88 1.19 -4.12
N LYS A 263 18.08 -0.12 -4.07
CA LYS A 263 17.88 -0.95 -2.89
C LYS A 263 19.16 -1.02 -2.07
N VAL A 264 19.03 -1.50 -0.84
CA VAL A 264 20.18 -1.76 0.05
C VAL A 264 21.18 -2.72 -0.60
N LYS A 265 20.69 -3.68 -1.41
CA LYS A 265 21.53 -4.61 -2.18
C LYS A 265 22.49 -3.85 -3.10
N ASP A 266 21.98 -2.90 -3.88
CA ASP A 266 22.76 -2.13 -4.86
C ASP A 266 23.85 -1.31 -4.16
N ILE A 267 23.56 -0.75 -2.98
CA ILE A 267 24.55 -0.04 -2.14
C ILE A 267 25.63 -1.00 -1.63
N VAL A 268 25.25 -2.21 -1.21
CA VAL A 268 26.19 -3.23 -0.73
C VAL A 268 27.09 -3.71 -1.85
N ASP A 269 26.54 -3.91 -3.05
CA ASP A 269 27.29 -4.38 -4.21
C ASP A 269 28.22 -3.28 -4.76
N LEU A 270 27.77 -2.01 -4.80
CA LEU A 270 28.65 -0.86 -5.07
C LEU A 270 29.80 -0.79 -4.06
N ARG A 271 29.52 -0.98 -2.76
CA ARG A 271 30.57 -0.97 -1.72
C ARG A 271 31.59 -2.09 -1.94
N LYS A 272 31.13 -3.31 -2.27
CA LYS A 272 32.02 -4.44 -2.56
C LYS A 272 32.91 -4.13 -3.76
N PHE A 273 32.32 -3.63 -4.85
CA PHE A 273 33.05 -3.23 -6.05
C PHE A 273 34.13 -2.18 -5.74
N LEU A 274 33.77 -1.11 -5.02
CA LEU A 274 34.72 -0.08 -4.62
C LEU A 274 35.84 -0.63 -3.72
N SER A 275 35.54 -1.50 -2.76
CA SER A 275 36.56 -2.13 -1.91
C SER A 275 37.53 -3.02 -2.69
N GLN A 276 37.05 -3.71 -3.73
CA GLN A 276 37.89 -4.54 -4.60
C GLN A 276 38.81 -3.68 -5.47
N GLU A 277 38.26 -2.67 -6.16
CA GLU A 277 39.05 -1.78 -7.02
C GLU A 277 40.07 -0.95 -6.22
N THR A 278 39.66 -0.41 -5.07
CA THR A 278 40.60 0.32 -4.19
C THR A 278 41.70 -0.57 -3.63
N GLY A 279 41.40 -1.85 -3.33
CA GLY A 279 42.40 -2.85 -2.94
C GLY A 279 43.41 -3.13 -4.06
N ALA A 280 42.93 -3.34 -5.29
CA ALA A 280 43.79 -3.54 -6.46
C ALA A 280 44.69 -2.34 -6.75
N ILE A 281 44.14 -1.12 -6.62
CA ILE A 281 44.92 0.12 -6.76
C ILE A 281 45.99 0.22 -5.67
N TYR A 282 45.68 -0.13 -4.42
CA TYR A 282 46.64 -0.08 -3.33
C TYR A 282 47.82 -1.04 -3.55
N GLU A 283 47.54 -2.25 -4.05
CA GLU A 283 48.57 -3.24 -4.39
C GLU A 283 49.47 -2.77 -5.55
N LEU A 284 48.88 -2.09 -6.55
CA LEU A 284 49.61 -1.51 -7.68
C LEU A 284 50.49 -0.31 -7.27
N VAL A 285 49.98 0.55 -6.38
CA VAL A 285 50.75 1.68 -5.83
C VAL A 285 51.88 1.18 -4.92
N ALA A 286 51.64 0.14 -4.13
CA ALA A 286 52.67 -0.47 -3.28
C ALA A 286 53.84 -1.07 -4.08
N THR A 287 53.55 -1.61 -5.26
CA THR A 287 54.58 -2.15 -6.17
C THR A 287 55.35 -1.06 -6.93
N VAL A 288 54.71 0.06 -7.27
CA VAL A 288 55.37 1.20 -7.95
C VAL A 288 56.19 2.08 -6.99
N THR A 289 55.83 2.12 -5.71
CA THR A 289 56.57 2.86 -4.66
C THR A 289 57.65 2.03 -3.97
N ALA A 290 57.76 0.74 -4.31
CA ALA A 290 58.86 -0.09 -3.84
C ALA A 290 60.18 0.39 -4.51
N PRO A 291 61.26 0.60 -3.74
CA PRO A 291 62.51 1.13 -4.27
C PRO A 291 63.11 0.22 -5.37
N ASP A 292 63.61 0.86 -6.43
CA ASP A 292 64.11 0.32 -7.70
C ASP A 292 65.18 -0.79 -7.58
N ASP A 293 64.82 -2.02 -7.22
CA ASP A 293 65.73 -3.16 -7.35
C ASP A 293 65.31 -4.20 -8.42
N ASP A 294 64.07 -4.21 -8.93
CA ASP A 294 63.62 -5.27 -9.87
C ASP A 294 62.69 -4.78 -11.01
N ALA A 295 63.23 -3.98 -11.93
CA ALA A 295 62.56 -3.50 -13.15
C ALA A 295 62.22 -4.60 -14.19
N SER A 296 62.48 -5.88 -13.90
CA SER A 296 62.21 -7.01 -14.82
C SER A 296 60.87 -7.72 -14.59
N SER A 297 60.15 -7.40 -13.51
CA SER A 297 58.93 -8.10 -13.10
C SER A 297 57.61 -7.51 -13.66
N VAL A 298 57.63 -6.24 -14.10
CA VAL A 298 56.44 -5.46 -14.49
C VAL A 298 55.76 -6.01 -15.76
N SER A 299 56.50 -6.58 -16.71
CA SER A 299 55.92 -7.13 -17.95
C SER A 299 55.19 -8.46 -17.75
N SER A 300 55.53 -9.22 -16.70
CA SER A 300 54.92 -10.54 -16.42
C SER A 300 53.57 -10.46 -15.71
N PHE A 301 53.28 -9.33 -15.03
CA PHE A 301 52.07 -9.19 -14.22
C PHE A 301 50.85 -8.74 -15.03
N GLY A 302 51.06 -7.95 -16.09
CA GLY A 302 49.99 -7.51 -17.01
C GLY A 302 49.24 -8.69 -17.67
N HIS A 303 49.94 -9.78 -17.98
CA HIS A 303 49.32 -11.01 -18.49
C HIS A 303 48.57 -11.82 -17.42
N ARG A 304 48.98 -11.72 -16.14
CA ARG A 304 48.36 -12.48 -15.04
C ARG A 304 47.07 -11.84 -14.52
N ALA A 305 46.98 -10.51 -14.56
CA ALA A 305 45.78 -9.76 -14.23
C ALA A 305 44.65 -10.00 -15.26
N HIS A 306 44.98 -10.05 -16.55
CA HIS A 306 44.03 -10.40 -17.61
C HIS A 306 43.53 -11.85 -17.50
N SER A 307 44.39 -12.79 -17.13
CA SER A 307 44.00 -14.21 -16.95
C SER A 307 43.04 -14.45 -15.78
N LYS A 308 43.19 -13.73 -14.65
CA LYS A 308 42.25 -13.84 -13.52
C LYS A 308 40.88 -13.21 -13.79
N ARG A 309 40.83 -12.16 -14.62
CA ARG A 309 39.58 -11.50 -15.04
C ARG A 309 38.68 -12.43 -15.88
N SER A 310 39.27 -13.34 -16.65
CA SER A 310 38.54 -14.35 -17.42
C SER A 310 38.06 -15.53 -16.57
N ALA A 311 38.68 -15.79 -15.42
CA ALA A 311 38.31 -16.91 -14.54
C ALA A 311 37.18 -16.56 -13.56
N SER A 312 36.99 -15.29 -13.18
CA SER A 312 35.88 -14.91 -12.30
C SER A 312 34.53 -14.88 -13.03
N LYS A 313 34.52 -14.56 -14.34
CA LYS A 313 33.29 -14.64 -15.16
C LYS A 313 32.75 -16.06 -15.31
N ILE A 314 33.56 -17.10 -15.11
CA ILE A 314 33.14 -18.51 -15.27
C ILE A 314 32.49 -19.06 -13.98
N ASN A 315 32.71 -18.43 -12.82
CA ASN A 315 32.18 -18.90 -11.53
C ASN A 315 30.88 -18.21 -11.09
N GLU A 316 30.32 -17.30 -11.89
CA GLU A 316 29.02 -16.66 -11.63
C GLU A 316 27.84 -17.33 -12.35
N GLU A 317 28.08 -18.35 -13.19
CA GLU A 317 27.02 -19.14 -13.86
C GLU A 317 26.62 -20.44 -13.12
N CYS A 318 26.84 -20.55 -11.80
CA CYS A 318 26.45 -21.75 -11.03
C CYS A 318 25.66 -21.44 -9.75
#